data_AF-A0A0C2R9C7-F1
#
_entry.id   AF-A0A0C2R9C7-F1
#
_cell.length_a   1.000
_cell.length_b   1.000
_cell.length_c   1.000
_cell.angle_alpha   90.00
_cell.angle_beta   90.00
_cell.angle_gamma   90.00
#
_symmetry.space_group_name_H-M   'P 1'
#
loop_
_entity.id
_entity.type
_entity.pdbx_description
1 polymer ?
#
loop_
_entity_poly.entity_id
_entity_poly.type
_entity_poly.pdbx_seq_one_letter_code
_entity_poly.pdbx_strand_id
1 'polypeptide(L)'
;MSIFGYPAVITHVKAIVDNWGRVSGTDEVPSKAKVIEEQKVIKNDKGEEVQSMIEVHLPGAHSIGNQDRILYTNQLGKEYDFRPLHYEVRKELGTDIAKKVIIYG
;
A
#
# COMPACT_ATOMS: atom_id res chain seq x y z
N MET A 1 13.62 -1.79 -17.77
CA MET A 1 12.73 -2.25 -16.68
C MET A 1 11.37 -1.61 -16.92
N SER A 2 10.29 -2.39 -16.87
CA SER A 2 8.98 -1.97 -17.37
C SER A 2 8.46 -0.73 -16.63
N ILE A 3 8.19 0.35 -17.37
CA ILE A 3 7.46 1.56 -16.93
C ILE A 3 6.02 1.22 -16.48
N PHE A 4 5.55 0.01 -16.79
CA PHE A 4 4.22 -0.46 -16.48
C PHE A 4 4.34 -1.59 -15.46
N GLY A 5 3.99 -1.30 -14.20
CA GLY A 5 3.89 -2.32 -13.15
C GLY A 5 3.07 -3.54 -13.54
N TYR A 6 3.18 -4.60 -12.75
CA TYR A 6 2.58 -5.90 -13.04
C TYR A 6 1.40 -6.19 -12.10
N PRO A 7 0.41 -6.99 -12.53
CA PRO A 7 -0.65 -7.45 -11.64
C PRO A 7 -0.08 -8.44 -10.62
N ALA A 8 -0.38 -8.23 -9.35
CA ALA A 8 0.01 -9.10 -8.24
C ALA A 8 -1.16 -9.30 -7.28
N VAL A 9 -1.09 -10.36 -6.49
CA VAL A 9 -1.95 -10.53 -5.32
C VAL A 9 -1.15 -10.06 -4.11
N ILE A 10 -1.70 -9.08 -3.40
CA ILE A 10 -1.13 -8.59 -2.15
C ILE A 10 -2.01 -9.07 -0.99
N THR A 11 -1.43 -9.29 0.16
CA THR A 11 -2.12 -9.51 1.42
C THR A 11 -1.99 -8.26 2.25
N HIS A 12 -3.10 -7.55 2.43
CA HIS A 12 -3.15 -6.42 3.34
C HIS A 12 -3.39 -6.96 4.75
N VAL A 13 -2.37 -6.84 5.59
CA VAL A 13 -2.44 -7.21 7.00
C VAL A 13 -2.81 -5.96 7.78
N LYS A 14 -4.09 -5.84 8.06
CA LYS A 14 -4.66 -4.71 8.80
C LYS A 14 -4.43 -4.90 10.28
N ALA A 15 -3.80 -3.92 10.92
CA ALA A 15 -3.60 -3.95 12.37
C ALA A 15 -4.91 -3.66 13.11
N ILE A 16 -5.28 -4.53 14.03
CA ILE A 16 -6.35 -4.29 15.00
C ILE A 16 -5.70 -3.64 16.22
N VAL A 17 -6.12 -2.41 16.53
CA VAL A 17 -5.53 -1.60 17.60
C VAL A 17 -6.48 -1.58 18.79
N ASP A 18 -5.94 -1.82 19.99
CA ASP A 18 -6.70 -1.72 21.24
C ASP A 18 -6.88 -0.25 21.70
N ASN A 19 -7.64 -0.07 22.79
CA ASN A 19 -7.89 1.25 23.38
C ASN A 19 -6.62 1.96 23.92
N TRP A 20 -5.49 1.26 23.99
CA TRP A 20 -4.19 1.81 24.39
C TRP A 20 -3.27 2.08 23.19
N GLY A 21 -3.77 1.97 21.96
CA GLY A 21 -2.99 2.24 20.75
C GLY A 21 -2.00 1.12 20.39
N ARG A 22 -2.13 -0.07 21.00
CA ARG A 22 -1.27 -1.22 20.75
C ARG A 22 -1.94 -2.18 19.79
N VAL A 23 -1.15 -2.81 18.92
CA VAL A 23 -1.64 -3.85 18.02
C VAL A 23 -2.03 -5.08 18.86
N SER A 24 -3.33 -5.38 18.92
CA SER A 24 -3.89 -6.53 19.65
C SER A 24 -4.17 -7.72 18.74
N GLY A 25 -4.17 -7.52 17.43
CA GLY A 25 -4.40 -8.55 16.43
C GLY A 25 -4.17 -8.04 15.02
N THR A 26 -4.31 -8.93 14.04
CA THR A 26 -4.20 -8.58 12.63
C THR A 26 -5.24 -9.32 11.81
N ASP A 27 -5.86 -8.63 10.87
CA ASP A 27 -6.72 -9.22 9.85
C ASP A 27 -5.99 -9.29 8.52
N GLU A 28 -6.04 -10.43 7.84
CA GLU A 28 -5.42 -10.60 6.53
C GLU A 28 -6.48 -10.53 5.42
N VAL A 29 -6.33 -9.55 4.54
CA VAL A 29 -7.25 -9.33 3.42
C VAL A 29 -6.49 -9.46 2.10
N PRO A 30 -6.59 -10.60 1.39
CA PRO A 30 -6.00 -10.74 0.08
C PRO A 30 -6.72 -9.85 -0.93
N SER A 31 -5.95 -9.07 -1.69
CA SER A 31 -6.44 -8.11 -2.67
C SER A 31 -5.63 -8.17 -3.95
N LYS A 32 -6.31 -8.02 -5.09
CA LYS A 32 -5.63 -7.89 -6.39
C LYS A 32 -5.15 -6.45 -6.54
N ALA A 33 -3.88 -6.27 -6.83
CA ALA A 33 -3.26 -4.96 -7.01
C ALA A 33 -2.37 -4.92 -8.25
N LYS A 34 -1.96 -3.73 -8.64
CA LYS A 34 -0.86 -3.53 -9.57
C LYS A 34 0.35 -3.03 -8.80
N VAL A 35 1.48 -3.72 -8.89
CA VAL A 35 2.72 -3.40 -8.19
C VAL A 35 3.74 -2.83 -9.17
N ILE A 36 4.40 -1.75 -8.77
CA ILE A 36 5.51 -1.12 -9.49
C ILE A 36 6.71 -1.15 -8.54
N GLU A 37 7.80 -1.78 -8.94
CA GLU A 37 9.04 -1.85 -8.15
C GLU A 37 10.03 -0.84 -8.75
N GLU A 38 9.90 0.41 -8.34
CA GLU A 38 10.73 1.52 -8.82
C GLU A 38 11.20 2.38 -7.63
N GLN A 39 12.44 2.84 -7.69
CA GLN A 39 12.98 3.75 -6.68
C GLN A 39 12.58 5.19 -7.00
N LYS A 40 11.89 5.83 -6.06
CA LYS A 40 11.44 7.21 -6.20
C LYS A 40 11.50 7.94 -4.88
N VAL A 41 11.76 9.25 -4.95
CA VAL A 41 11.65 10.13 -3.78
C VAL A 41 10.22 10.64 -3.70
N ILE A 42 9.58 10.39 -2.56
CA ILE A 42 8.23 10.86 -2.24
C ILE A 42 8.28 11.74 -1.00
N LYS A 43 7.22 12.52 -0.77
CA LYS A 43 7.02 13.21 0.50
C LYS A 43 6.08 12.40 1.38
N ASN A 44 6.49 12.12 2.61
CA ASN A 44 5.64 11.45 3.58
C ASN A 44 4.59 12.42 4.16
N ASP A 45 3.73 11.91 5.07
CA ASP A 45 2.70 12.71 5.74
C ASP A 45 3.25 13.87 6.58
N LYS A 46 4.55 13.85 6.89
CA LYS A 46 5.27 14.91 7.62
C LYS A 46 5.99 15.91 6.70
N GLY A 47 5.90 15.72 5.39
CA GLY A 47 6.57 16.54 4.38
C GLY A 47 8.06 16.23 4.19
N GLU A 48 8.57 15.16 4.79
CA GLU A 48 9.96 14.71 4.67
C GLU A 48 10.15 13.93 3.36
N GLU A 49 11.30 14.10 2.73
CA GLU A 49 11.68 13.32 1.55
C GLU A 49 12.09 11.91 1.96
N VAL A 50 11.33 10.91 1.51
CA VAL A 50 11.57 9.50 1.81
C VAL A 50 11.72 8.74 0.49
N GLN A 51 12.66 7.82 0.45
CA GLN A 51 12.84 6.92 -0.68
C GLN A 51 11.82 5.79 -0.60
N SER A 52 10.90 5.74 -1.56
CA SER A 52 10.04 4.58 -1.81
C SER A 52 10.68 3.70 -2.87
N MET A 53 10.58 2.39 -2.68
CA MET A 53 11.09 1.39 -3.64
C MET A 53 9.95 0.61 -4.31
N ILE A 54 8.73 0.73 -3.79
CA ILE A 54 7.57 -0.04 -4.23
C ILE A 54 6.33 0.87 -4.23
N GLU A 55 5.58 0.89 -5.34
CA GLU A 55 4.26 1.49 -5.42
C GLU A 55 3.20 0.40 -5.66
N VAL A 56 2.19 0.33 -4.79
CA VAL A 56 1.07 -0.63 -4.89
C VAL A 56 -0.23 0.10 -5.17
N HIS A 57 -0.87 -0.25 -6.28
CA HIS A 57 -2.14 0.32 -6.71
C HIS A 57 -3.28 -0.65 -6.39
N LEU A 58 -4.09 -0.29 -5.41
CA LEU A 58 -5.30 -1.01 -5.01
C LEU A 58 -6.54 -0.40 -5.64
N PRO A 59 -7.35 -1.15 -6.39
CA PRO A 59 -8.61 -0.66 -6.92
C PRO A 59 -9.68 -0.54 -5.82
N GLY A 60 -10.46 0.53 -5.85
CA GLY A 60 -11.55 0.80 -4.90
C GLY A 60 -11.12 1.52 -3.63
N ALA A 61 -12.03 1.55 -2.65
CA ALA A 61 -11.81 2.13 -1.34
C ALA A 61 -11.12 1.12 -0.41
N HIS A 62 -9.93 1.47 0.07
CA HIS A 62 -9.20 0.68 1.06
C HIS A 62 -8.80 1.60 2.22
N SER A 63 -9.03 1.13 3.44
CA SER A 63 -8.59 1.84 4.64
C SER A 63 -7.18 1.38 4.98
N ILE A 64 -6.18 2.22 4.71
CA ILE A 64 -4.78 1.92 5.00
C ILE A 64 -4.34 2.70 6.24
N GLY A 65 -3.79 1.99 7.22
CA GLY A 65 -3.18 2.56 8.41
C GLY A 65 -1.67 2.45 8.42
N ASN A 66 -1.00 3.30 9.20
CA ASN A 66 0.47 3.32 9.31
C ASN A 66 1.05 2.09 10.05
N GLN A 67 0.22 1.36 10.78
CA GLN A 67 0.60 0.11 11.46
C GLN A 67 0.28 -1.13 10.63
N ASP A 68 -0.37 -0.97 9.48
CA ASP A 68 -0.67 -2.07 8.58
C ASP A 68 0.60 -2.55 7.89
N ARG A 69 0.55 -3.79 7.39
CA ARG A 69 1.60 -4.37 6.56
C ARG A 69 1.03 -4.82 5.23
N ILE A 70 1.84 -4.72 4.19
CA ILE A 70 1.53 -5.24 2.87
C ILE A 70 2.52 -6.35 2.58
N LEU A 71 1.99 -7.55 2.36
CA LEU A 71 2.78 -8.70 1.96
C LEU A 71 2.47 -9.06 0.51
N TYR A 72 3.50 -9.34 -0.28
CA TYR A 72 3.30 -9.90 -1.61
C TYR A 72 4.53 -10.66 -2.09
N THR A 73 4.33 -11.57 -3.04
CA THR A 73 5.42 -12.26 -3.73
C THR A 73 5.58 -11.64 -5.11
N ASN A 74 6.80 -11.19 -5.42
CA ASN A 74 7.09 -10.61 -6.72
C ASN A 74 7.22 -11.68 -7.82
N GLN A 75 7.39 -11.25 -9.08
CA GLN A 75 7.53 -12.17 -10.22
C GLN A 75 8.80 -13.04 -10.17
N LEU A 76 9.77 -12.70 -9.31
CA LEU A 76 10.99 -13.48 -9.09
C LEU A 76 10.85 -14.48 -7.93
N GLY A 77 9.65 -14.60 -7.34
CA GLY A 77 9.41 -15.50 -6.20
C GLY A 77 9.93 -14.96 -4.87
N LYS A 78 10.32 -13.68 -4.80
CA LYS A 78 10.77 -13.04 -3.57
C LYS A 78 9.59 -12.45 -2.82
N GLU A 79 9.50 -12.74 -1.53
CA GLU A 79 8.51 -12.15 -0.63
C GLU A 79 8.97 -10.77 -0.17
N TYR A 80 8.03 -9.83 -0.17
CA TYR A 80 8.18 -8.50 0.40
C TYR A 80 7.16 -8.34 1.53
N ASP A 81 7.62 -7.88 2.69
CA ASP A 81 6.80 -7.38 3.80
C ASP A 81 7.27 -5.96 4.09
N PHE A 82 6.37 -4.99 3.91
CA PHE A 82 6.66 -3.59 4.18
C PHE A 82 5.48 -2.87 4.84
N ARG A 83 5.78 -1.76 5.50
CA ARG A 83 4.78 -0.84 6.06
C ARG A 83 4.58 0.34 5.12
N PRO A 84 3.34 0.83 4.93
CA PRO A 84 3.09 2.05 4.18
C PRO A 84 3.90 3.24 4.71
N LEU A 85 4.71 3.85 3.85
CA LEU A 85 5.40 5.12 4.12
C LEU A 85 4.47 6.32 3.88
N HIS A 86 3.61 6.19 2.87
CA HIS A 86 2.60 7.17 2.49
C HIS A 86 1.51 6.47 1.66
N TYR A 87 0.32 7.07 1.58
CA TYR A 87 -0.72 6.59 0.67
C TYR A 87 -1.53 7.75 0.06
N GLU A 88 -1.93 7.58 -1.20
CA GLU A 88 -2.80 8.51 -1.93
C GLU A 88 -4.14 7.85 -2.23
N VAL A 89 -5.25 8.51 -1.88
CA VAL A 89 -6.59 8.10 -2.33
C VAL A 89 -6.97 8.90 -3.56
N ARG A 90 -7.12 8.24 -4.71
CA ARG A 90 -7.62 8.87 -5.94
C ARG A 90 -9.10 8.60 -6.12
N LYS A 91 -9.87 9.68 -6.27
CA LYS A 91 -11.31 9.65 -6.51
C LYS A 91 -11.65 9.58 -7.99
N GLU A 92 -12.87 9.20 -8.33
CA GLU A 92 -13.40 9.44 -9.66
C GLU A 92 -13.65 10.94 -9.87
N LEU A 93 -13.50 11.41 -11.12
CA LEU A 93 -13.63 12.82 -11.42
C LEU A 93 -15.09 13.26 -11.19
N GLY A 94 -15.28 14.25 -10.32
CA GLY A 94 -16.61 14.79 -10.02
C GLY A 94 -17.43 13.96 -9.02
N THR A 95 -16.84 12.97 -8.34
CA THR A 95 -17.52 12.23 -7.26
C THR A 95 -16.64 12.10 -6.02
N ASP A 96 -17.25 11.76 -4.89
CA ASP A 96 -16.55 11.38 -3.66
C ASP A 96 -16.14 9.90 -3.61
N ILE A 97 -16.38 9.16 -4.69
CA ILE A 97 -16.12 7.72 -4.75
C ILE A 97 -14.62 7.47 -4.95
N ALA A 98 -14.01 6.72 -4.04
CA ALA A 98 -12.61 6.32 -4.16
C ALA A 98 -12.44 5.31 -5.30
N LYS A 99 -11.68 5.70 -6.32
CA LYS A 99 -11.36 4.89 -7.50
C LYS A 99 -10.23 3.92 -7.22
N LYS A 100 -9.18 4.38 -6.55
CA LYS A 100 -8.01 3.57 -6.19
C LYS A 100 -7.24 4.20 -5.03
N VAL A 101 -6.52 3.36 -4.30
CA VAL A 101 -5.50 3.76 -3.32
C VAL A 101 -4.13 3.41 -3.87
N ILE A 102 -3.17 4.32 -3.77
CA ILE A 102 -1.77 4.08 -4.10
C ILE A 102 -1.00 4.06 -2.80
N ILE A 103 -0.28 2.98 -2.53
CA ILE A 103 0.53 2.80 -1.33
C ILE A 103 2.01 2.88 -1.74
N TYR A 104 2.78 3.64 -0.99
CA TYR A 104 4.23 3.76 -1.15
C TYR A 104 4.92 2.99 -0.03
N GLY A 105 5.82 2.08 -0.42
CA GLY A 105 6.63 1.24 0.47
C GLY A 105 8.12 1.41 0.25
#